data_AF-A0AA88XWR0-F1
#
_entry.id   AF-A0AA88XWR0-F1
#
_cell.length_a   1.000
_cell.length_b   1.000
_cell.length_c   1.000
_cell.angle_alpha   90.00
_cell.angle_beta   90.00
_cell.angle_gamma   90.00
#
_symmetry.space_group_name_H-M   'P 1'
#
loop_
_entity.id
_entity.type
_entity.pdbx_description
1 polymer ?
#
loop_
_entity_poly.entity_id
_entity_poly.type
_entity_poly.pdbx_seq_one_letter_code
_entity_poly.pdbx_strand_id
1 'polypeptide(L)' 'MMKRKELRNKEVKVVDDVTSNNMSLITRLTNHNDIAQAYYFNGHVYGKLASDGRKLRFDIFDDISKKVAKR' A
#
# COMPACT_ATOMS: atom_id res chain seq x y z
N MET A 1 -24.44 3.90 28.62
CA MET A 1 -24.13 3.94 27.17
C MET A 1 -23.11 5.05 26.93
N MET A 2 -21.88 4.73 26.50
CA MET A 2 -20.88 5.78 26.23
C MET A 2 -21.33 6.66 25.06
N LYS A 3 -21.35 7.99 25.24
CA LYS A 3 -21.55 8.93 24.13
C LYS A 3 -20.34 8.86 23.22
N ARG A 4 -20.54 8.53 21.94
CA ARG A 4 -19.49 8.60 20.92
C ARG A 4 -19.03 10.05 20.77
N LYS A 5 -17.72 10.26 20.77
CA LYS A 5 -17.11 11.59 20.60
C LYS A 5 -17.20 12.01 19.14
N GLU A 6 -17.71 13.20 18.87
CA GLU A 6 -17.71 13.78 17.53
C GLU A 6 -16.30 14.25 17.14
N LEU A 7 -15.87 13.93 15.92
CA LEU A 7 -14.53 14.25 15.39
C LEU A 7 -14.51 15.50 14.49
N ARG A 8 -15.60 16.27 14.43
CA ARG A 8 -15.69 17.50 13.62
C ARG A 8 -14.63 18.53 14.07
N ASN A 9 -13.97 19.17 13.09
CA ASN A 9 -12.94 20.21 13.28
C ASN A 9 -11.70 19.78 14.08
N LYS A 10 -11.35 18.50 14.08
CA LYS A 10 -10.08 18.00 14.62
C LYS A 10 -9.24 17.37 13.53
N GLU A 11 -7.95 17.68 13.52
CA GLU A 11 -6.95 17.03 12.68
C GLU A 11 -6.66 15.63 13.21
N VAL A 12 -7.55 14.68 12.91
CA VAL A 12 -7.37 13.27 13.25
C VAL A 12 -6.93 12.55 11.99
N LYS A 13 -5.67 12.06 11.98
CA LYS A 13 -5.21 11.14 10.95
C LYS A 13 -5.75 9.75 11.26
N VAL A 14 -6.57 9.24 10.36
CA VAL A 14 -6.91 7.82 10.32
C VAL A 14 -5.76 7.12 9.63
N VAL A 15 -5.13 6.18 10.32
CA VAL A 15 -4.07 5.33 9.76
C VAL A 15 -4.46 3.88 9.99
N ASP A 16 -4.17 3.04 9.02
CA ASP A 16 -4.26 1.60 9.21
C ASP A 16 -3.03 1.12 9.99
N ASP A 17 -3.21 0.11 10.83
CA ASP A 17 -2.09 -0.64 11.38
C ASP A 17 -1.46 -1.48 10.26
N VAL A 18 -0.23 -1.12 9.88
CA VAL A 18 0.55 -1.82 8.86
C VAL A 18 1.59 -2.69 9.54
N THR A 19 1.60 -3.99 9.21
CA THR A 19 2.61 -4.91 9.74
C THR A 19 4.01 -4.55 9.23
N SER A 20 5.06 -4.92 9.97
CA SER A 20 6.46 -4.72 9.57
C SER A 20 6.77 -5.34 8.20
N ASN A 21 6.19 -6.51 7.91
CA ASN A 21 6.33 -7.18 6.61
C ASN A 21 5.68 -6.37 5.48
N ASN A 22 4.49 -5.81 5.70
CA ASN A 22 3.82 -4.98 4.71
C ASN A 22 4.57 -3.66 4.48
N MET A 23 5.13 -3.06 5.54
CA MET A 23 6.01 -1.90 5.41
C MET A 23 7.26 -2.22 4.59
N SER A 24 7.91 -3.36 4.87
CA SER A 24 9.08 -3.82 4.10
C SER A 24 8.74 -4.02 2.61
N LEU A 25 7.58 -4.62 2.32
CA LEU A 25 7.10 -4.79 0.95
C LEU A 25 6.86 -3.44 0.26
N ILE A 26 6.25 -2.47 0.94
CA ILE A 26 6.06 -1.11 0.41
C ILE A 26 7.41 -0.47 0.09
N THR A 27 8.40 -0.57 0.98
CA THR A 27 9.75 -0.05 0.72
C THR A 27 10.39 -0.71 -0.51
N ARG A 28 10.28 -2.03 -0.64
CA ARG A 28 10.79 -2.77 -1.81
C ARG A 28 10.11 -2.33 -3.10
N LEU A 29 8.80 -2.13 -3.07
CA LEU A 29 8.04 -1.66 -4.24
C LEU A 29 8.39 -0.23 -4.61
N THR A 30 8.52 0.69 -3.65
CA THR A 30 8.90 2.08 -3.90
C THR A 30 10.29 2.21 -4.53
N ASN A 31 11.20 1.29 -4.21
CA ASN A 31 12.55 1.25 -4.78
C ASN A 31 12.63 0.52 -6.13
N HIS A 32 11.54 -0.03 -6.65
CA HIS A 32 11.51 -0.77 -7.90
C HIS A 32 11.21 0.15 -9.08
N ASN A 33 12.05 0.14 -10.12
CA ASN A 33 11.97 1.08 -11.26
C ASN A 33 10.61 1.07 -11.99
N ASP A 34 9.96 -0.10 -12.06
CA ASP A 34 8.66 -0.22 -12.74
C ASP A 34 7.45 0.24 -11.90
N ILE A 35 7.67 0.63 -10.64
CA ILE A 35 6.61 1.08 -9.71
C ILE A 35 6.75 2.58 -9.49
N ALA A 36 5.70 3.33 -9.82
CA ALA A 36 5.63 4.77 -9.57
C ALA A 36 5.20 5.11 -8.14
N GLN A 37 4.38 4.25 -7.51
CA GLN A 37 3.89 4.48 -6.15
C GLN A 37 3.52 3.17 -5.49
N ALA A 38 3.81 3.01 -4.19
CA ALA A 38 3.34 1.90 -3.37
C ALA A 38 2.57 2.41 -2.15
N TYR A 39 1.49 1.71 -1.78
CA TYR A 39 0.66 2.08 -0.63
C TYR A 39 -0.08 0.89 -0.04
N TYR A 40 -0.40 0.97 1.25
CA TYR A 40 -1.28 0.04 1.95
C TYR A 40 -2.73 0.53 1.87
N PHE A 41 -3.66 -0.38 1.62
CA PHE A 41 -5.09 -0.08 1.66
C PHE A 41 -5.90 -1.35 1.91
N ASN A 42 -6.86 -1.29 2.85
CA ASN A 42 -7.80 -2.38 3.14
C ASN A 42 -7.13 -3.76 3.32
N GLY A 43 -6.03 -3.85 4.07
CA GLY A 43 -5.36 -5.14 4.33
C GLY A 43 -4.38 -5.59 3.25
N HIS A 44 -4.16 -4.80 2.20
CA HIS A 44 -3.35 -5.19 1.06
C HIS A 44 -2.33 -4.13 0.66
N VAL A 45 -1.18 -4.59 0.15
CA VAL A 45 -0.17 -3.71 -0.44
C VAL A 45 -0.42 -3.61 -1.95
N TYR A 46 -0.47 -2.39 -2.45
CA TYR A 46 -0.63 -2.09 -3.86
C TYR A 46 0.59 -1.34 -4.40
N GLY A 47 0.95 -1.65 -5.65
CA GLY A 47 1.90 -0.90 -6.45
C GLY A 47 1.23 -0.36 -7.71
N LYS A 48 1.39 0.94 -7.97
CA LYS A 48 1.00 1.59 -9.22
C LYS A 48 2.18 1.50 -10.20
N LEU A 49 1.98 0.92 -11.38
CA LEU A 49 3.05 0.85 -12.37
C LEU A 49 3.37 2.23 -12.96
N ALA A 50 4.65 2.42 -13.26
CA ALA A 50 5.15 3.61 -13.94
C ALA A 50 4.73 3.65 -15.42
N SER A 51 4.60 2.50 -16.08
CA SER A 51 4.30 2.41 -17.51
C SER A 51 2.85 2.76 -17.87
N ASP A 52 1.88 2.13 -17.20
CA ASP A 52 0.45 2.22 -17.56
C ASP A 52 -0.44 2.80 -16.45
N GLY A 53 0.14 3.13 -15.29
CA GLY A 53 -0.60 3.67 -14.15
C GLY A 53 -1.58 2.69 -13.50
N ARG A 54 -1.62 1.42 -13.91
CA ARG A 54 -2.49 0.41 -13.33
C ARG A 54 -1.99 0.01 -11.94
N LYS A 55 -2.91 -0.42 -11.10
CA LYS A 55 -2.66 -0.86 -9.73
C LYS A 55 -2.58 -2.39 -9.68
N LEU A 56 -1.52 -2.95 -9.11
CA LEU A 56 -1.42 -4.36 -8.78
C LEU A 56 -1.38 -4.55 -7.28
N ARG A 57 -2.01 -5.61 -6.82
CA ARG A 57 -1.85 -6.12 -5.48
C ARG A 57 -0.59 -6.99 -5.41
N PHE A 58 0.21 -6.79 -4.37
CA PHE A 58 1.38 -7.60 -4.06
C PHE A 58 1.20 -8.32 -2.72
N ASP A 59 1.75 -9.52 -2.65
CA ASP A 59 1.92 -10.33 -1.47
C ASP A 59 3.40 -10.32 -1.03
N ILE A 60 3.66 -10.62 0.24
CA ILE A 60 5.01 -10.58 0.83
C ILE A 60 5.97 -11.60 0.21
N PHE A 61 5.43 -12.65 -0.41
CA PHE A 61 6.18 -13.70 -1.09
C PHE A 61 6.26 -13.53 -2.61
N ASP A 62 5.65 -12.47 -3.16
CA ASP A 62 5.67 -12.23 -4.59
C ASP A 62 7.07 -11.83 -5.08
N ASP A 63 7.44 -12.38 -6.24
CA ASP A 63 8.55 -11.87 -7.04
C ASP A 63 8.04 -10.66 -7.86
N ILE A 64 8.44 -9.46 -7.43
CA ILE A 64 7.96 -8.18 -7.99
C ILE A 64 8.25 -8.12 -9.50
N SER A 65 9.48 -8.42 -9.92
CA SER A 65 9.89 -8.30 -11.31
C SER A 65 9.14 -9.29 -12.20
N LYS A 66 8.96 -10.54 -11.76
CA LYS A 66 8.15 -11.52 -12.52
C LYS A 66 6.70 -11.11 -12.62
N LYS A 67 6.12 -10.56 -11.54
CA LYS A 67 4.71 -10.17 -11.51
C LYS A 67 4.42 -8.95 -12.37
N VAL A 68 5.38 -8.03 -12.45
CA VAL A 68 5.33 -6.89 -13.37
C VAL A 68 5.54 -7.34 -14.83
N ALA A 69 6.47 -8.26 -15.07
CA ALA A 69 6.82 -8.75 -16.41
C ALA A 69 5.83 -9.75 -17.01
N LYS A 70 5.05 -10.49 -16.19
CA LYS A 70 4.01 -11.43 -16.67
C LYS A 70 2.75 -10.71 -17.19
N ARG A 71 2.91 -9.45 -17.58
CA ARG A 71 1.89 -8.58 -18.17
C ARG A 71 2.05 -8.50 -19.67
#